data_AF-A0A076FCE7-F1
#
_entry.id   AF-A0A076FCE7-F1
#
_cell.length_a   1.000
_cell.length_b   1.000
_cell.length_c   1.000
_cell.angle_alpha   90.00
_cell.angle_beta   90.00
_cell.angle_gamma   90.00
#
_symmetry.space_group_name_H-M   'P 1'
#
loop_
_entity.id
_entity.type
_entity.pdbx_description
1 polymer ?
#
loop_
_entity_poly.entity_id
_entity_poly.type
_entity_poly.pdbx_seq_one_letter_code
_entity_poly.pdbx_strand_id
1 'polypeptide(L)'
;MKFYNILLASLIASSSYAANDFFETGKEGWFYYKEEQKKKKEEKKDEKKKSDQEFMKSIPLNNLDTMQAKEFSEAFTRAKEIAVMNPSKENVQIVQMMNKWQTDQSEKYAKVWTINMLENPNLEYPDIAKDKYGRSAQFHQKEKETDEFFTKHKDDLGFVVFFNMQNEMAYKRQEIVFNSLKEKYGTTVEYVNTDEQPDMVQKFKLATTPESFFIYKNSKGEAIWMRVKSGLATQEEIVKNTMFLFDNAIMEKDK
;
A
#
# COMPACT_ATOMS: atom_id res chain seq x y z
N MET A 1 49.89 77.10 -45.90
CA MET A 1 49.92 77.45 -44.46
C MET A 1 49.85 76.17 -43.65
N LYS A 2 50.62 76.12 -42.56
CA LYS A 2 50.76 75.00 -41.62
C LYS A 2 49.43 74.70 -40.92
N PHE A 3 49.06 73.44 -40.73
CA PHE A 3 49.24 72.69 -39.47
C PHE A 3 48.48 71.36 -39.53
N TYR A 4 49.28 70.31 -39.38
CA TYR A 4 48.91 68.91 -39.17
C TYR A 4 48.60 68.71 -37.68
N ASN A 5 47.84 67.67 -37.35
CA ASN A 5 47.52 67.15 -36.01
C ASN A 5 46.47 67.91 -35.20
N ILE A 6 45.25 67.36 -35.17
CA ILE A 6 44.52 66.89 -33.97
C ILE A 6 43.24 66.24 -34.52
N LEU A 7 43.28 64.94 -34.80
CA LEU A 7 42.08 64.12 -35.03
C LEU A 7 42.46 62.64 -34.88
N LEU A 8 43.11 62.32 -33.76
CA LEU A 8 43.40 60.96 -33.34
C LEU A 8 42.89 60.76 -31.91
N ALA A 9 41.60 61.02 -31.68
CA ALA A 9 40.97 60.79 -30.37
C ALA A 9 39.42 60.73 -30.43
N SER A 10 38.81 60.20 -31.49
CA SER A 10 37.34 60.10 -31.58
C SER A 10 36.83 58.68 -31.87
N LEU A 11 37.49 57.66 -31.31
CA LEU A 11 37.13 56.27 -31.58
C LEU A 11 37.24 55.34 -30.37
N ILE A 12 36.98 55.84 -29.16
CA ILE A 12 36.77 54.99 -27.97
C ILE A 12 35.79 55.68 -27.01
N ALA A 13 34.50 55.75 -27.34
CA ALA A 13 33.50 56.23 -26.38
C ALA A 13 32.08 55.69 -26.66
N SER A 14 31.93 54.43 -27.05
CA SER A 14 30.59 53.83 -27.25
C SER A 14 30.43 52.41 -26.73
N SER A 15 31.40 51.84 -26.02
CA SER A 15 31.34 50.44 -25.56
C SER A 15 31.03 50.27 -24.06
N SER A 16 30.88 51.35 -23.29
CA SER A 16 30.74 51.25 -21.83
C SER A 16 29.30 51.21 -21.30
N TYR A 17 28.29 51.47 -22.12
CA TYR A 17 26.88 51.43 -21.67
C TYR A 17 26.16 50.09 -21.95
N ALA A 18 26.70 49.21 -22.80
CA ALA A 18 26.10 47.91 -23.08
C ALA A 18 26.66 46.76 -22.22
N ALA A 19 27.79 46.98 -21.53
CA ALA A 19 28.45 45.92 -20.77
C ALA A 19 27.79 45.67 -19.40
N ASN A 20 27.23 46.69 -18.73
CA ASN A 20 26.69 46.52 -17.37
C ASN A 20 25.43 45.65 -17.33
N ASP A 21 24.49 45.81 -18.27
CA ASP A 21 23.26 45.00 -18.28
C ASP A 21 23.52 43.52 -18.56
N PHE A 22 24.51 43.19 -19.39
CA PHE A 22 24.85 41.80 -19.74
C PHE A 22 25.45 41.03 -18.55
N PHE A 23 26.30 41.66 -17.73
CA PHE A 23 26.88 41.01 -16.55
C PHE A 23 25.95 41.01 -15.33
N GLU A 24 24.97 41.93 -15.24
CA GLU A 24 23.97 41.92 -14.16
C GLU A 24 22.84 40.90 -14.38
N THR A 25 22.42 40.68 -15.63
CA THR A 25 21.40 39.67 -16.00
C THR A 25 21.95 38.24 -16.11
N GLY A 26 23.28 38.06 -16.14
CA GLY A 26 23.94 36.74 -16.26
C GLY A 26 23.67 35.76 -15.11
N LYS A 27 23.04 36.21 -14.02
CA LYS A 27 22.58 35.35 -12.90
C LYS A 27 21.18 34.75 -13.13
N GLU A 28 20.44 35.22 -14.14
CA GLU A 28 19.09 34.73 -14.45
C GLU A 28 19.14 33.52 -15.40
N GLY A 29 19.55 32.36 -14.89
CA GLY A 29 19.45 31.09 -15.63
C GLY A 29 18.03 30.52 -15.68
N TRP A 30 17.81 29.42 -16.44
CA TRP A 30 16.51 28.71 -16.54
C TRP A 30 15.89 28.29 -15.18
N PHE A 31 16.67 28.28 -14.11
CA PHE A 31 16.27 27.95 -12.74
C PHE A 31 16.22 29.16 -11.78
N TYR A 32 16.43 30.39 -12.27
CA TYR A 32 16.44 31.59 -11.43
C TYR A 32 15.01 32.08 -11.17
N TYR A 33 14.48 31.70 -10.01
CA TYR A 33 13.14 32.11 -9.57
C TYR A 33 13.21 33.40 -8.73
N LYS A 34 12.62 34.48 -9.24
CA LYS A 34 12.45 35.75 -8.51
C LYS A 34 11.70 35.51 -7.20
N GLU A 35 12.14 36.13 -6.11
CA GLU A 35 11.58 35.92 -4.77
C GLU A 35 10.07 36.19 -4.69
N GLU A 36 9.57 37.17 -5.45
CA GLU A 36 8.12 37.44 -5.59
C GLU A 36 7.35 36.27 -6.20
N GLN A 37 7.96 35.52 -7.14
CA GLN A 37 7.35 34.33 -7.73
C GLN A 37 7.34 33.15 -6.74
N LYS A 38 8.34 33.05 -5.86
CA LYS A 38 8.36 32.06 -4.79
C LYS A 38 7.27 32.35 -3.75
N LYS A 39 7.16 33.60 -3.29
CA LYS A 39 6.10 34.05 -2.35
C LYS A 39 4.70 33.80 -2.91
N LYS A 40 4.44 34.17 -4.18
CA LYS A 40 3.16 33.89 -4.85
C LYS A 40 2.85 32.39 -4.99
N LYS A 41 3.86 31.53 -5.15
CA LYS A 41 3.67 30.07 -5.20
C LYS A 41 3.37 29.48 -3.82
N GLU A 42 3.99 30.02 -2.77
CA GLU A 42 3.76 29.61 -1.38
C GLU A 42 2.35 30.01 -0.90
N GLU A 43 1.94 31.26 -1.15
CA GLU A 43 0.58 31.73 -0.83
C GLU A 43 -0.51 30.86 -1.48
N LYS A 44 -0.37 30.56 -2.78
CA LYS A 44 -1.29 29.66 -3.49
C LYS A 44 -1.31 28.24 -2.92
N LYS A 45 -0.17 27.75 -2.42
CA LYS A 45 -0.07 26.42 -1.81
C LYS A 45 -0.78 26.38 -0.46
N ASP A 46 -0.70 27.46 0.31
CA ASP A 46 -1.36 27.56 1.62
C ASP A 46 -2.87 27.80 1.49
N GLU A 47 -3.32 28.60 0.52
CA GLU A 47 -4.75 28.70 0.16
C GLU A 47 -5.33 27.35 -0.25
N LYS A 48 -4.61 26.60 -1.10
CA LYS A 48 -5.02 25.26 -1.51
C LYS A 48 -5.14 24.30 -0.33
N LYS A 49 -4.18 24.31 0.60
CA LYS A 49 -4.23 23.47 1.80
C LYS A 49 -5.43 23.81 2.69
N LYS A 50 -5.76 25.09 2.86
CA LYS A 50 -6.94 25.51 3.64
C LYS A 50 -8.23 25.01 2.99
N SER A 51 -8.37 25.21 1.68
CA SER A 51 -9.51 24.71 0.91
C SER A 51 -9.64 23.18 1.00
N ASP A 52 -8.51 22.45 0.88
CA ASP A 52 -8.48 20.99 1.02
C ASP A 52 -8.94 20.56 2.43
N GLN A 53 -8.51 21.25 3.48
CA GLN A 53 -8.95 20.97 4.85
C GLN A 53 -10.42 21.27 5.10
N GLU A 54 -10.94 22.38 4.56
CA GLU A 54 -12.36 22.74 4.64
C GLU A 54 -13.24 21.70 3.94
N PHE A 55 -12.83 21.28 2.75
CA PHE A 55 -13.50 20.21 2.02
C PHE A 55 -13.54 18.91 2.85
N MET A 56 -12.39 18.46 3.38
CA MET A 56 -12.32 17.23 4.18
C MET A 56 -13.24 17.27 5.41
N LYS A 57 -13.39 18.45 6.04
CA LYS A 57 -14.29 18.65 7.19
C LYS A 57 -15.77 18.70 6.79
N SER A 58 -16.08 19.11 5.56
CA SER A 58 -17.46 19.18 5.07
C SER A 58 -18.08 17.82 4.74
N ILE A 59 -17.28 16.76 4.62
CA ILE A 59 -17.77 15.42 4.29
C ILE A 59 -18.63 14.89 5.45
N PRO A 60 -19.90 14.50 5.22
CA PRO A 60 -20.82 14.06 6.26
C PRO A 60 -20.57 12.60 6.65
N LEU A 61 -19.42 12.30 7.27
CA LEU A 61 -18.95 10.93 7.56
C LEU A 61 -19.94 10.05 8.34
N ASN A 62 -20.78 10.64 9.18
CA ASN A 62 -21.77 9.91 9.98
C ASN A 62 -23.06 9.59 9.20
N ASN A 63 -23.30 10.25 8.07
CA ASN A 63 -24.54 10.19 7.30
C ASN A 63 -24.25 10.08 5.78
N LEU A 64 -23.27 9.26 5.39
CA LEU A 64 -22.85 9.11 3.99
C LEU A 64 -23.96 8.52 3.09
N ASP A 65 -24.96 7.87 3.68
CA ASP A 65 -26.15 7.33 3.03
C ASP A 65 -27.15 8.39 2.55
N THR A 66 -27.02 9.63 3.02
CA THR A 66 -27.85 10.75 2.56
C THR A 66 -27.35 11.35 1.24
N MET A 67 -26.12 11.02 0.84
CA MET A 67 -25.51 11.50 -0.41
C MET A 67 -26.05 10.74 -1.61
N GLN A 68 -26.16 11.43 -2.75
CA GLN A 68 -26.42 10.72 -4.01
C GLN A 68 -25.17 9.96 -4.46
N ALA A 69 -25.32 8.87 -5.21
CA ALA A 69 -24.19 8.02 -5.62
C ALA A 69 -23.09 8.78 -6.40
N LYS A 70 -23.48 9.72 -7.27
CA LYS A 70 -22.56 10.57 -8.02
C LYS A 70 -21.79 11.51 -7.08
N GLU A 71 -22.52 12.18 -6.17
CA GLU A 71 -21.96 13.09 -5.17
C GLU A 71 -20.97 12.38 -4.26
N PHE A 72 -21.32 11.18 -3.77
CA PHE A 72 -20.40 10.35 -2.99
C PHE A 72 -19.14 10.00 -3.78
N SER A 73 -19.27 9.60 -5.04
CA SER A 73 -18.14 9.17 -5.88
C SER A 73 -17.16 10.32 -6.15
N GLU A 74 -17.69 11.51 -6.44
CA GLU A 74 -16.91 12.73 -6.63
C GLU A 74 -16.20 13.13 -5.32
N ALA A 75 -16.94 13.14 -4.21
CA ALA A 75 -16.38 13.46 -2.90
C ALA A 75 -15.28 12.48 -2.48
N PHE A 76 -15.49 11.18 -2.67
CA PHE A 76 -14.52 10.14 -2.33
C PHE A 76 -13.25 10.26 -3.19
N THR A 77 -13.40 10.53 -4.48
CA THR A 77 -12.26 10.75 -5.38
C THR A 77 -11.45 11.95 -4.92
N ARG A 78 -12.12 13.07 -4.62
CA ARG A 78 -11.46 14.27 -4.13
C ARG A 78 -10.76 14.06 -2.78
N ALA A 79 -11.39 13.34 -1.85
CA ALA A 79 -10.80 13.01 -0.55
C ALA A 79 -9.53 12.17 -0.70
N LYS A 80 -9.52 11.19 -1.62
CA LYS A 80 -8.32 10.40 -1.93
C LYS A 80 -7.19 11.26 -2.47
N GLU A 81 -7.46 12.16 -3.42
CA GLU A 81 -6.45 13.08 -3.96
C GLU A 81 -5.80 13.91 -2.85
N ILE A 82 -6.61 14.46 -1.95
CA ILE A 82 -6.13 15.26 -0.81
C ILE A 82 -5.28 14.40 0.12
N ALA A 83 -5.74 13.20 0.48
CA ALA A 83 -5.01 12.31 1.37
C ALA A 83 -3.68 11.81 0.78
N VAL A 84 -3.63 11.55 -0.53
CA VAL A 84 -2.40 11.15 -1.23
C VAL A 84 -1.40 12.29 -1.28
N MET A 85 -1.85 13.51 -1.62
CA MET A 85 -0.98 14.68 -1.72
C MET A 85 -0.57 15.26 -0.37
N ASN A 86 -1.37 15.04 0.67
CA ASN A 86 -1.13 15.49 2.04
C ASN A 86 -1.53 14.40 3.05
N PRO A 87 -0.68 13.37 3.26
CA PRO A 87 -1.00 12.24 4.11
C PRO A 87 -0.90 12.60 5.60
N SER A 88 -2.00 13.07 6.18
CA SER A 88 -2.18 13.18 7.63
C SER A 88 -3.04 12.03 8.16
N LYS A 89 -2.99 11.75 9.46
CA LYS A 89 -3.81 10.71 10.08
C LYS A 89 -5.30 10.95 9.85
N GLU A 90 -5.72 12.20 9.97
CA GLU A 90 -7.10 12.64 9.79
C GLU A 90 -7.54 12.46 8.33
N ASN A 91 -6.73 12.89 7.36
CA ASN A 91 -7.06 12.76 5.94
C ASN A 91 -7.19 11.30 5.50
N VAL A 92 -6.27 10.45 5.96
CA VAL A 92 -6.31 9.01 5.68
C VAL A 92 -7.50 8.35 6.36
N GLN A 93 -7.81 8.71 7.61
CA GLN A 93 -8.97 8.19 8.34
C GLN A 93 -10.29 8.51 7.62
N ILE A 94 -10.46 9.73 7.12
CA ILE A 94 -11.63 10.15 6.34
C ILE A 94 -11.81 9.22 5.12
N VAL A 95 -10.75 9.00 4.35
CA VAL A 95 -10.78 8.11 3.18
C VAL A 95 -11.09 6.67 3.58
N GLN A 96 -10.52 6.18 4.69
CA GLN A 96 -10.80 4.84 5.20
C GLN A 96 -12.27 4.68 5.61
N MET A 97 -12.87 5.68 6.25
CA MET A 97 -14.28 5.66 6.64
C MET A 97 -15.20 5.63 5.41
N MET A 98 -14.92 6.48 4.42
CA MET A 98 -15.69 6.48 3.16
C MET A 98 -15.54 5.15 2.41
N ASN A 99 -14.33 4.59 2.34
CA ASN A 99 -14.08 3.32 1.69
C ASN A 99 -14.76 2.15 2.41
N LYS A 100 -14.75 2.15 3.75
CA LYS A 100 -15.50 1.19 4.55
C LYS A 100 -16.99 1.27 4.22
N TRP A 101 -17.58 2.46 4.22
CA TRP A 101 -18.99 2.63 3.90
C TRP A 101 -19.31 2.12 2.48
N GLN A 102 -18.51 2.45 1.47
CA GLN A 102 -18.70 1.95 0.10
C GLN A 102 -18.65 0.41 0.02
N THR A 103 -17.73 -0.20 0.77
CA THR A 103 -17.61 -1.65 0.86
C THR A 103 -18.85 -2.27 1.49
N ASP A 104 -19.32 -1.70 2.62
CA ASP A 104 -20.53 -2.15 3.32
C ASP A 104 -21.78 -2.03 2.40
N GLN A 105 -21.90 -0.96 1.59
CA GLN A 105 -22.99 -0.83 0.61
C GLN A 105 -22.89 -1.83 -0.52
N SER A 106 -21.68 -2.12 -1.00
CA SER A 106 -21.44 -3.12 -2.05
C SER A 106 -21.84 -4.52 -1.56
N GLU A 107 -21.55 -4.85 -0.30
CA GLU A 107 -21.96 -6.11 0.32
C GLU A 107 -23.49 -6.21 0.44
N LYS A 108 -24.16 -5.14 0.91
CA LYS A 108 -25.63 -5.07 0.95
C LYS A 108 -26.25 -5.26 -0.42
N TYR A 109 -25.74 -4.56 -1.43
CA TYR A 109 -26.18 -4.70 -2.82
C TYR A 109 -26.03 -6.15 -3.30
N ALA A 110 -24.88 -6.79 -3.08
CA ALA A 110 -24.64 -8.18 -3.49
C ALA A 110 -25.61 -9.17 -2.80
N LYS A 111 -25.92 -8.95 -1.52
CA LYS A 111 -26.92 -9.75 -0.78
C LYS A 111 -28.32 -9.59 -1.38
N VAL A 112 -28.76 -8.35 -1.59
CA VAL A 112 -30.08 -8.05 -2.18
C VAL A 112 -30.17 -8.59 -3.61
N TRP A 113 -29.10 -8.42 -4.41
CA TRP A 113 -29.00 -8.98 -5.75
C TRP A 113 -29.20 -10.49 -5.75
N THR A 114 -28.53 -11.19 -4.81
CA THR A 114 -28.64 -12.64 -4.67
C THR A 114 -30.05 -13.06 -4.25
N ILE A 115 -30.67 -12.37 -3.29
CA ILE A 115 -32.05 -12.64 -2.86
C ILE A 115 -33.01 -12.45 -4.03
N ASN A 116 -32.91 -11.32 -4.75
CA ASN A 116 -33.76 -11.01 -5.89
C ASN A 116 -33.62 -12.04 -7.02
N MET A 117 -32.41 -12.56 -7.24
CA MET A 117 -32.15 -13.64 -8.19
C MET A 117 -32.79 -14.97 -7.76
N LEU A 118 -32.73 -15.32 -6.46
CA LEU A 118 -33.37 -16.53 -5.92
C LEU A 118 -34.90 -16.44 -5.95
N GLU A 119 -35.46 -15.26 -5.69
CA GLU A 119 -36.91 -15.01 -5.75
C GLU A 119 -37.43 -14.95 -7.19
N ASN A 120 -36.57 -14.59 -8.15
CA ASN A 120 -36.92 -14.45 -9.56
C ASN A 120 -35.97 -15.28 -10.44
N PRO A 121 -36.17 -16.61 -10.53
CA PRO A 121 -35.29 -17.50 -11.29
C PRO A 121 -35.06 -17.12 -12.76
N ASN A 122 -35.97 -16.34 -13.36
CA ASN A 122 -35.83 -15.85 -14.74
C ASN A 122 -34.75 -14.75 -14.90
N LEU A 123 -34.30 -14.15 -13.78
CA LEU A 123 -33.17 -13.22 -13.73
C LEU A 123 -31.84 -13.94 -13.49
N GLU A 124 -31.86 -15.25 -13.22
CA GLU A 124 -30.65 -16.05 -13.29
C GLU A 124 -30.12 -15.99 -14.73
N TYR A 125 -28.81 -15.87 -14.86
CA TYR A 125 -28.15 -16.02 -16.15
C TYR A 125 -27.84 -17.51 -16.32
N PRO A 126 -28.68 -18.30 -17.03
CA PRO A 126 -28.45 -19.74 -17.20
C PRO A 126 -27.09 -20.04 -17.86
N ASP A 127 -26.61 -19.14 -18.71
CA ASP A 127 -25.34 -19.27 -19.44
C ASP A 127 -24.14 -18.60 -18.74
N ILE A 128 -24.37 -17.79 -17.70
CA ILE A 128 -23.32 -17.45 -16.71
C ILE A 128 -23.45 -18.41 -15.53
N ALA A 129 -23.66 -19.69 -15.85
CA ALA A 129 -23.22 -20.78 -15.03
C ALA A 129 -21.68 -20.70 -14.89
N LYS A 130 -21.19 -19.81 -14.02
CA LYS A 130 -20.24 -20.23 -13.00
C LYS A 130 -20.99 -21.21 -12.10
N ASP A 131 -21.35 -22.36 -12.66
CA ASP A 131 -22.08 -23.39 -11.95
C ASP A 131 -21.37 -23.65 -10.62
N LYS A 132 -22.15 -24.14 -9.65
CA LYS A 132 -21.61 -24.57 -8.37
C LYS A 132 -20.37 -25.48 -8.59
N TYR A 133 -20.34 -26.21 -9.72
CA TYR A 133 -19.25 -27.07 -10.18
C TYR A 133 -18.01 -26.36 -10.73
N GLY A 134 -18.14 -25.17 -11.32
CA GLY A 134 -17.05 -24.42 -11.98
C GLY A 134 -16.42 -23.44 -11.00
N ARG A 135 -17.21 -22.88 -10.08
CA ARG A 135 -16.67 -22.34 -8.83
C ARG A 135 -16.02 -23.46 -8.03
N SER A 136 -16.66 -24.61 -7.83
CA SER A 136 -15.98 -25.72 -7.14
C SER A 136 -14.77 -26.23 -7.89
N ALA A 137 -14.74 -26.21 -9.23
CA ALA A 137 -13.57 -26.62 -10.00
C ALA A 137 -12.42 -25.62 -9.84
N GLN A 138 -12.69 -24.31 -9.84
CA GLN A 138 -11.67 -23.30 -9.53
C GLN A 138 -11.22 -23.37 -8.07
N PHE A 139 -12.14 -23.61 -7.13
CA PHE A 139 -11.81 -23.82 -5.72
C PHE A 139 -11.00 -25.11 -5.53
N HIS A 140 -11.39 -26.21 -6.16
CA HIS A 140 -10.67 -27.49 -6.15
C HIS A 140 -9.32 -27.38 -6.85
N GLN A 141 -9.21 -26.58 -7.92
CA GLN A 141 -7.94 -26.34 -8.59
C GLN A 141 -7.00 -25.54 -7.68
N LYS A 142 -7.48 -24.48 -7.03
CA LYS A 142 -6.69 -23.72 -6.05
C LYS A 142 -6.33 -24.55 -4.82
N GLU A 143 -7.25 -25.36 -4.34
CA GLU A 143 -7.03 -26.26 -3.22
C GLU A 143 -5.99 -27.31 -3.59
N LYS A 144 -6.09 -27.92 -4.78
CA LYS A 144 -5.10 -28.84 -5.32
C LYS A 144 -3.73 -28.20 -5.48
N GLU A 145 -3.63 -26.99 -6.03
CA GLU A 145 -2.38 -26.24 -6.14
C GLU A 145 -1.75 -25.98 -4.76
N THR A 146 -2.59 -25.65 -3.78
CA THR A 146 -2.15 -25.45 -2.40
C THR A 146 -1.66 -26.76 -1.77
N ASP A 147 -2.42 -27.84 -1.93
CA ASP A 147 -2.09 -29.17 -1.43
C ASP A 147 -0.79 -29.67 -2.07
N GLU A 148 -0.62 -29.52 -3.39
CA GLU A 148 0.59 -29.87 -4.12
C GLU A 148 1.80 -29.07 -3.63
N PHE A 149 1.65 -27.76 -3.43
CA PHE A 149 2.70 -26.90 -2.89
C PHE A 149 3.18 -27.39 -1.52
N PHE A 150 2.27 -27.54 -0.55
CA PHE A 150 2.67 -27.93 0.80
C PHE A 150 3.14 -29.39 0.87
N THR A 151 2.58 -30.29 0.07
CA THR A 151 3.07 -31.68 -0.02
C THR A 151 4.49 -31.73 -0.54
N LYS A 152 4.80 -30.95 -1.58
CA LYS A 152 6.15 -30.85 -2.15
C LYS A 152 7.15 -30.27 -1.15
N HIS A 153 6.71 -29.30 -0.34
CA HIS A 153 7.58 -28.55 0.57
C HIS A 153 7.46 -28.96 2.05
N LYS A 154 6.80 -30.08 2.35
CA LYS A 154 6.54 -30.51 3.73
C LYS A 154 7.82 -30.75 4.56
N ASP A 155 8.92 -31.13 3.90
CA ASP A 155 10.18 -31.49 4.54
C ASP A 155 11.21 -30.34 4.55
N ASP A 156 10.94 -29.27 3.79
CA ASP A 156 11.84 -28.12 3.66
C ASP A 156 11.20 -26.78 4.08
N LEU A 157 9.89 -26.75 4.33
CA LEU A 157 9.13 -25.58 4.79
C LEU A 157 8.44 -25.83 6.14
N GLY A 158 8.63 -24.89 7.08
CA GLY A 158 7.97 -24.90 8.37
C GLY A 158 7.63 -23.49 8.85
N PHE A 159 6.83 -23.38 9.90
CA PHE A 159 6.40 -22.10 10.46
C PHE A 159 6.98 -21.87 11.85
N VAL A 160 7.25 -20.60 12.17
CA VAL A 160 7.59 -20.13 13.50
C VAL A 160 6.65 -19.01 13.90
N VAL A 161 6.02 -19.13 15.06
CA VAL A 161 5.11 -18.13 15.61
C VAL A 161 5.72 -17.58 16.89
N PHE A 162 6.08 -16.30 16.88
CA PHE A 162 6.58 -15.59 18.05
C PHE A 162 5.39 -15.02 18.83
N PHE A 163 5.36 -15.25 20.14
CA PHE A 163 4.29 -14.77 21.02
C PHE A 163 4.83 -14.34 22.39
N ASN A 164 3.99 -13.68 23.18
CA ASN A 164 4.24 -13.39 24.59
C ASN A 164 2.96 -13.62 25.41
N MET A 165 3.10 -13.71 26.73
CA MET A 165 1.99 -13.96 27.64
C MET A 165 1.13 -12.73 27.87
N GLN A 166 1.63 -11.52 27.60
CA GLN A 166 0.81 -10.30 27.64
C GLN A 166 -0.35 -10.34 26.64
N ASN A 167 -0.19 -11.03 25.50
CA ASN A 167 -1.22 -11.20 24.49
C ASN A 167 -1.65 -12.68 24.32
N GLU A 168 -1.81 -13.39 25.44
CA GLU A 168 -2.11 -14.82 25.47
C GLU A 168 -3.36 -15.21 24.65
N MET A 169 -4.41 -14.38 24.67
CA MET A 169 -5.63 -14.65 23.88
C MET A 169 -5.36 -14.61 22.37
N ALA A 170 -4.53 -13.67 21.90
CA ALA A 170 -4.18 -13.62 20.48
C ALA A 170 -3.28 -14.81 20.09
N TYR A 171 -2.34 -15.18 20.97
CA TYR A 171 -1.55 -16.40 20.81
C TYR A 171 -2.43 -17.63 20.64
N LYS A 172 -3.35 -17.90 21.58
CA LYS A 172 -4.25 -19.07 21.53
C LYS A 172 -5.11 -19.11 20.27
N ARG A 173 -5.58 -17.95 19.79
CA ARG A 173 -6.31 -17.87 18.52
C ARG A 173 -5.43 -18.23 17.33
N GLN A 174 -4.18 -17.76 17.33
CA GLN A 174 -3.24 -18.03 16.25
C GLN A 174 -2.77 -19.49 16.27
N GLU A 175 -2.60 -20.08 17.45
CA GLU A 175 -2.28 -21.49 17.65
C GLU A 175 -3.33 -22.42 17.01
N ILE A 176 -4.63 -22.12 17.16
CA ILE A 176 -5.71 -22.87 16.50
C ILE A 176 -5.53 -22.86 14.97
N VAL A 177 -5.19 -21.70 14.40
CA VAL A 177 -5.01 -21.55 12.94
C VAL A 177 -3.78 -22.31 12.43
N PHE A 178 -2.67 -22.29 13.17
CA PHE A 178 -1.48 -23.04 12.74
C PHE A 178 -1.60 -24.54 12.99
N ASN A 179 -2.33 -24.96 14.02
CA ASN A 179 -2.64 -26.38 14.23
C ASN A 179 -3.51 -26.93 13.10
N SER A 180 -4.47 -26.16 12.57
CA SER A 180 -5.25 -26.60 11.39
C SER A 180 -4.38 -26.72 10.13
N LEU A 181 -3.36 -25.87 9.96
CA LEU A 181 -2.37 -26.01 8.88
C LEU A 181 -1.53 -27.28 9.04
N LYS A 182 -1.06 -27.55 10.26
CA LYS A 182 -0.32 -28.77 10.59
C LYS A 182 -1.15 -30.03 10.30
N GLU A 183 -2.41 -30.04 10.71
CA GLU A 183 -3.32 -31.16 10.46
C GLU A 183 -3.63 -31.34 8.97
N LYS A 184 -3.88 -30.25 8.24
CA LYS A 184 -4.25 -30.32 6.82
C LYS A 184 -3.06 -30.67 5.91
N TYR A 185 -1.88 -30.10 6.17
CA TYR A 185 -0.76 -30.11 5.24
C TYR A 185 0.49 -30.83 5.76
N GLY A 186 0.50 -31.27 7.03
CA GLY A 186 1.66 -31.91 7.63
C GLY A 186 2.83 -30.95 7.92
N THR A 187 2.59 -29.63 7.90
CA THR A 187 3.64 -28.62 8.14
C THR A 187 4.09 -28.60 9.59
N THR A 188 5.39 -28.44 9.82
CA THR A 188 5.94 -28.20 11.16
C THR A 188 5.66 -26.78 11.61
N VAL A 189 5.22 -26.60 12.86
CA VAL A 189 5.00 -25.30 13.48
C VAL A 189 5.70 -25.28 14.83
N GLU A 190 6.56 -24.29 15.03
CA GLU A 190 7.24 -24.02 16.29
C GLU A 190 6.72 -22.72 16.90
N TYR A 191 6.53 -22.71 18.22
CA TYR A 191 6.05 -21.55 18.96
C TYR A 191 7.16 -21.04 19.87
N VAL A 192 7.48 -19.75 19.75
CA VAL A 192 8.59 -19.13 20.50
C VAL A 192 8.04 -18.07 21.45
N ASN A 193 8.16 -18.33 22.75
CA ASN A 193 7.82 -17.37 23.78
C ASN A 193 8.92 -16.29 23.90
N THR A 194 8.61 -15.07 23.48
CA THR A 194 9.56 -13.94 23.53
C THR A 194 9.78 -13.41 24.93
N ASP A 195 8.92 -13.74 25.91
CA ASP A 195 9.18 -13.40 27.31
C ASP A 195 10.36 -14.21 27.86
N GLU A 196 10.55 -15.44 27.37
CA GLU A 196 11.67 -16.32 27.73
C GLU A 196 12.91 -16.10 26.83
N GLN A 197 12.69 -15.63 25.59
CA GLN A 197 13.75 -15.38 24.60
C GLN A 197 13.71 -13.94 24.07
N PRO A 198 14.00 -12.93 24.90
CA PRO A 198 13.84 -11.52 24.54
C PRO A 198 14.74 -11.08 23.37
N ASP A 199 15.90 -11.71 23.20
CA ASP A 199 16.82 -11.43 22.08
C ASP A 199 16.18 -11.66 20.70
N MET A 200 15.15 -12.53 20.62
CA MET A 200 14.42 -12.79 19.38
C MET A 200 13.64 -11.57 18.89
N VAL A 201 13.17 -10.71 19.81
CA VAL A 201 12.48 -9.46 19.47
C VAL A 201 13.38 -8.56 18.64
N GLN A 202 14.63 -8.40 19.05
CA GLN A 202 15.60 -7.57 18.34
C GLN A 202 16.07 -8.25 17.04
N LYS A 203 16.41 -9.54 17.11
CA LYS A 203 16.90 -10.31 15.95
C LYS A 203 15.93 -10.29 14.78
N PHE A 204 14.65 -10.53 15.05
CA PHE A 204 13.60 -10.57 14.02
C PHE A 204 12.86 -9.25 13.84
N LYS A 205 13.22 -8.21 14.62
CA LYS A 205 12.58 -6.88 14.61
C LYS A 205 11.06 -7.01 14.78
N LEU A 206 10.64 -7.76 15.79
CA LEU A 206 9.23 -8.00 16.08
C LEU A 206 8.59 -6.70 16.58
N ALA A 207 7.43 -6.35 16.02
CA ALA A 207 6.73 -5.11 16.36
C ALA A 207 5.50 -5.35 17.24
N THR A 208 4.89 -6.53 17.14
CA THR A 208 3.76 -6.96 17.96
C THR A 208 3.82 -8.48 18.22
N THR A 209 2.81 -9.04 18.86
CA THR A 209 2.63 -10.49 19.06
C THR A 209 1.15 -10.85 18.86
N PRO A 210 0.83 -11.99 18.24
CA PRO A 210 1.76 -12.92 17.60
C PRO A 210 2.31 -12.39 16.26
N GLU A 211 3.53 -12.76 15.89
CA GLU A 211 4.03 -12.63 14.51
C GLU A 211 4.48 -13.97 13.99
N SER A 212 4.17 -14.26 12.74
CA SER A 212 4.50 -15.53 12.09
C SER A 212 5.50 -15.35 10.96
N PHE A 213 6.41 -16.31 10.89
CA PHE A 213 7.40 -16.48 9.85
C PHE A 213 7.26 -17.89 9.28
N PHE A 214 7.65 -18.07 8.02
CA PHE A 214 8.06 -19.39 7.57
C PHE A 214 9.58 -19.45 7.47
N ILE A 215 10.09 -20.66 7.64
CA ILE A 215 11.46 -21.05 7.35
C ILE A 215 11.40 -21.97 6.14
N TYR A 216 12.25 -21.71 5.17
CA TYR A 216 12.47 -22.58 4.03
C TYR A 216 13.93 -22.99 3.96
N LYS A 217 14.21 -24.28 3.78
CA LYS A 217 15.56 -24.80 3.54
C LYS A 217 15.80 -24.88 2.04
N ASN A 218 16.67 -24.01 1.54
CA ASN A 218 16.98 -23.96 0.12
C ASN A 218 17.82 -25.17 -0.35
N SER A 219 18.08 -25.22 -1.67
CA SER A 219 18.87 -26.28 -2.30
C SER A 219 20.30 -26.43 -1.74
N LYS A 220 20.86 -25.35 -1.17
CA LYS A 220 22.19 -25.30 -0.55
C LYS A 220 22.16 -25.69 0.94
N GLY A 221 20.98 -25.95 1.48
CA GLY A 221 20.76 -26.29 2.89
C GLY A 221 20.69 -25.07 3.82
N GLU A 222 20.62 -23.85 3.29
CA GLU A 222 20.52 -22.61 4.04
C GLU A 222 19.06 -22.34 4.44
N ALA A 223 18.85 -21.88 5.68
CA ALA A 223 17.53 -21.52 6.18
C ALA A 223 17.19 -20.07 5.79
N ILE A 224 16.18 -19.91 4.94
CA ILE A 224 15.62 -18.61 4.54
C ILE A 224 14.38 -18.34 5.40
N TRP A 225 14.41 -17.21 6.11
CA TRP A 225 13.32 -16.79 6.98
C TRP A 225 12.55 -15.65 6.35
N MET A 226 11.22 -15.79 6.28
CA MET A 226 10.35 -14.76 5.71
C MET A 226 9.16 -14.51 6.64
N ARG A 227 8.90 -13.23 6.93
CA ARG A 227 7.73 -12.83 7.73
C ARG A 227 6.47 -13.05 6.89
N VAL A 228 5.56 -13.88 7.39
CA VAL A 228 4.25 -14.15 6.77
C VAL A 228 3.25 -13.08 7.17
N LYS A 229 3.18 -12.78 8.47
CA LYS A 229 2.22 -11.82 9.01
C LYS A 229 2.67 -11.29 10.37
N SER A 230 2.35 -10.03 10.62
CA SER A 230 2.42 -9.40 11.93
C SER A 230 0.99 -9.23 12.47
N GLY A 231 0.74 -9.74 13.68
CA GLY A 231 -0.59 -9.86 14.27
C GLY A 231 -1.35 -11.12 13.86
N LEU A 232 -2.64 -11.15 14.22
CA LEU A 232 -3.54 -12.25 13.90
C LEU A 232 -3.74 -12.42 12.38
N ALA A 233 -3.85 -13.67 11.95
CA ALA A 233 -4.01 -14.06 10.56
C ALA A 233 -5.00 -15.21 10.42
N THR A 234 -5.81 -15.19 9.37
CA THR A 234 -6.61 -16.35 8.95
C THR A 234 -5.73 -17.41 8.26
N GLN A 235 -6.24 -18.64 8.17
CA GLN A 235 -5.56 -19.73 7.46
C GLN A 235 -5.30 -19.36 5.98
N GLU A 236 -6.29 -18.76 5.32
CA GLU A 236 -6.18 -18.33 3.92
C GLU A 236 -5.09 -17.29 3.72
N GLU A 237 -4.99 -16.30 4.61
CA GLU A 237 -3.93 -15.29 4.55
C GLU A 237 -2.53 -15.90 4.73
N ILE A 238 -2.37 -16.84 5.66
CA ILE A 238 -1.08 -17.53 5.88
C ILE A 238 -0.66 -18.29 4.63
N VAL A 239 -1.57 -19.11 4.08
CA VAL A 239 -1.33 -19.90 2.86
C VAL A 239 -0.94 -18.98 1.70
N LYS A 240 -1.78 -17.98 1.43
CA LYS A 240 -1.59 -17.07 0.30
C LYS A 240 -0.29 -16.29 0.41
N ASN A 241 0.02 -15.73 1.58
CA ASN A 241 1.26 -14.98 1.78
C ASN A 241 2.48 -15.90 1.66
N THR A 242 2.40 -17.12 2.16
CA THR A 242 3.50 -18.09 2.10
C THR A 242 3.81 -18.45 0.64
N MET A 243 2.81 -18.89 -0.13
CA MET A 243 3.00 -19.24 -1.55
C MET A 243 3.50 -18.03 -2.35
N PHE A 244 2.90 -16.85 -2.14
CA PHE A 244 3.34 -15.63 -2.81
C PHE A 244 4.81 -15.29 -2.51
N LEU A 245 5.22 -15.32 -1.25
CA LEU A 245 6.60 -15.04 -0.84
C LEU A 245 7.56 -16.11 -1.34
N PHE A 246 7.14 -17.38 -1.37
CA PHE A 246 7.94 -18.46 -1.92
C PHE A 246 8.26 -18.23 -3.40
N ASP A 247 7.21 -18.01 -4.21
CA ASP A 247 7.33 -17.87 -5.66
C ASP A 247 8.06 -16.58 -6.07
N ASN A 248 7.93 -15.51 -5.29
CA ASN A 248 8.43 -14.18 -5.69
C ASN A 248 9.68 -13.74 -4.93
N ALA A 249 9.94 -14.23 -3.72
CA ALA A 249 11.07 -13.78 -2.90
C ALA A 249 12.15 -14.85 -2.68
N ILE A 250 11.83 -16.14 -2.90
CA ILE A 250 12.78 -17.25 -2.76
C ILE A 250 13.28 -17.73 -4.12
N MET A 251 12.39 -17.89 -5.11
CA MET A 251 12.80 -18.36 -6.45
C MET A 251 13.78 -17.41 -7.17
N GLU A 252 13.86 -16.13 -6.77
CA GLU A 252 14.91 -15.21 -7.23
C GLU A 252 16.26 -15.39 -6.52
N LYS A 253 16.26 -15.97 -5.31
CA LYS A 253 17.45 -16.21 -4.48
C LYS A 253 18.03 -17.63 -4.64
N ASP A 254 17.23 -18.56 -5.17
CA ASP A 254 17.65 -19.93 -5.52
C ASP A 254 18.05 -20.07 -7.01
N LYS A 255 17.88 -19.03 -7.83
CA LYS A 255 18.57 -18.90 -9.14
C LYS A 255 20.00 -18.44 -8.95
#